data_AF-A0A432QZB6-F1
#
_entry.id   AF-A0A432QZB6-F1
#
_cell.length_a   1.000
_cell.length_b   1.000
_cell.length_c   1.000
_cell.angle_alpha   90.00
_cell.angle_beta   90.00
_cell.angle_gamma   90.00
#
_symmetry.space_group_name_H-M   'P 1'
#
loop_
_entity.id
_entity.type
_entity.pdbx_description
1 polymer ?
#
loop_
_entity_poly.entity_id
_entity_poly.type
_entity_poly.pdbx_seq_one_letter_code
_entity_poly.pdbx_strand_id
1 'polypeptide(L)'
;MTLILPFVGSTTVIRAIDKTNIWLAIGRGDAAWGDAPAEPSLTEVALTDPVGMLRLTEKQFVVKSASGTIETNDGQKWAVSVEPTRYLYVRYVLKTSEAVGNTLREWGLYLDPTVKGSVPAGQNFVAIDDFEDIGDFLAFRRVAPIIHNGTLRNTISEVITF
;
A
#
# COMPACT_ATOMS: atom_id res chain seq x y z
N MET A 1 -31.02 -10.42 4.43
CA MET A 1 -31.21 -9.22 3.59
C MET A 1 -29.87 -8.52 3.51
N THR A 2 -29.35 -8.27 2.31
CA THR A 2 -28.01 -7.70 2.09
C THR A 2 -28.16 -6.33 1.43
N LEU A 3 -27.46 -5.31 1.92
CA LEU A 3 -27.41 -3.99 1.30
C LEU A 3 -26.31 -3.96 0.23
N ILE A 4 -26.56 -3.26 -0.87
CA ILE A 4 -25.61 -3.09 -1.98
C ILE A 4 -24.95 -1.72 -1.85
N LEU A 5 -23.63 -1.65 -2.02
CA LEU A 5 -22.88 -0.40 -2.04
C LEU A 5 -22.98 0.25 -3.43
N PRO A 6 -23.69 1.38 -3.62
CA PRO A 6 -23.70 2.08 -4.89
C PRO A 6 -22.41 2.89 -5.09
N PHE A 7 -22.15 3.40 -6.29
CA PHE A 7 -20.95 4.20 -6.59
C PHE A 7 -20.75 5.40 -5.65
N VAL A 8 -21.83 6.08 -5.25
CA VAL A 8 -21.78 7.19 -4.29
C VAL A 8 -21.35 6.70 -2.90
N GLY A 9 -21.74 5.47 -2.55
CA GLY A 9 -21.28 4.75 -1.36
C GLY A 9 -19.78 4.49 -1.42
N SER A 10 -19.25 3.95 -2.52
CA SER A 10 -17.80 3.74 -2.70
C SER A 10 -17.01 5.05 -2.57
N THR A 11 -17.50 6.15 -3.16
CA THR A 11 -16.88 7.48 -2.97
C THR A 11 -16.90 7.92 -1.50
N THR A 12 -17.97 7.61 -0.77
CA THR A 12 -18.06 7.93 0.67
C THR A 12 -17.04 7.12 1.49
N VAL A 13 -16.88 5.83 1.18
CA VAL A 13 -15.87 4.95 1.81
C VAL A 13 -14.46 5.46 1.52
N ILE A 14 -14.14 5.76 0.26
CA ILE A 14 -12.82 6.24 -0.13
C ILE A 14 -12.51 7.59 0.51
N ARG A 15 -13.50 8.49 0.64
CA ARG A 15 -13.34 9.76 1.38
C ARG A 15 -13.09 9.56 2.87
N ALA A 16 -13.58 8.47 3.47
CA ALA A 16 -13.25 8.12 4.84
C ALA A 16 -11.79 7.64 4.93
N ILE A 17 -11.37 6.77 4.02
CA ILE A 17 -9.99 6.27 3.94
C ILE A 17 -9.00 7.40 3.70
N ASP A 18 -9.31 8.37 2.82
CA ASP A 18 -8.48 9.55 2.61
C ASP A 18 -8.22 10.34 3.91
N LYS A 19 -9.10 10.28 4.92
CA LYS A 19 -8.90 10.97 6.19
C LYS A 19 -8.05 10.20 7.20
N THR A 20 -7.80 8.91 6.95
CA THR A 20 -6.96 8.07 7.81
C THR A 20 -5.48 8.21 7.49
N ASN A 21 -4.64 7.79 8.42
CA ASN A 21 -3.20 7.67 8.26
C ASN A 21 -2.88 6.34 7.57
N ILE A 22 -2.71 6.36 6.24
CA ILE A 22 -2.46 5.15 5.43
C ILE A 22 -0.97 4.84 5.40
N TRP A 23 -0.61 3.59 5.66
CA TRP A 23 0.76 3.09 5.56
C TRP A 23 0.83 1.86 4.67
N LEU A 24 2.00 1.64 4.07
CA LEU A 24 2.27 0.46 3.27
C LEU A 24 3.22 -0.48 4.01
N ALA A 25 2.71 -1.59 4.53
CA ALA A 25 3.54 -2.69 4.96
C ALA A 25 4.20 -3.39 3.77
N ILE A 26 5.47 -3.74 3.94
CA ILE A 26 6.25 -4.52 2.99
C ILE A 26 6.65 -5.84 3.63
N GLY A 27 6.57 -6.94 2.88
CA GLY A 27 6.81 -8.28 3.41
C GLY A 27 7.65 -9.17 2.51
N ARG A 28 8.32 -10.14 3.13
CA ARG A 28 9.07 -11.19 2.41
C ARG A 28 8.15 -12.25 1.82
N GLY A 29 6.95 -12.41 2.37
CA GLY A 29 6.02 -13.46 1.95
C GLY A 29 6.56 -14.86 2.23
N ASP A 30 6.04 -15.85 1.50
CA ASP A 30 6.56 -17.21 1.51
C ASP A 30 7.61 -17.40 0.38
N ALA A 31 8.78 -17.92 0.74
CA ALA A 31 9.82 -18.26 -0.23
C ALA A 31 9.38 -19.35 -1.23
N ALA A 32 8.44 -20.22 -0.84
CA ALA A 32 7.91 -21.29 -1.68
C ALA A 32 7.11 -20.79 -2.89
N TRP A 33 6.68 -19.52 -2.90
CA TRP A 33 5.94 -18.93 -4.01
C TRP A 33 6.76 -18.76 -5.30
N GLY A 34 8.09 -18.80 -5.24
CA GLY A 34 8.95 -18.64 -6.41
C GLY A 34 8.73 -17.28 -7.10
N ASP A 35 8.70 -17.23 -8.42
CA ASP A 35 8.59 -15.97 -9.18
C ASP A 35 7.14 -15.52 -9.44
N ALA A 36 6.17 -16.40 -9.20
CA ALA A 36 4.77 -16.18 -9.49
C ALA A 36 3.91 -16.51 -8.26
N PRO A 37 3.89 -15.64 -7.24
CA PRO A 37 3.06 -15.87 -6.07
C PRO A 37 1.58 -15.94 -6.45
N ALA A 38 0.85 -16.85 -5.81
CA ALA A 38 -0.57 -17.00 -6.03
C ALA A 38 -1.33 -15.74 -5.61
N GLU A 39 -2.44 -15.44 -6.27
CA GLU A 39 -3.29 -14.34 -5.87
C GLU A 39 -3.74 -14.49 -4.40
N PRO A 40 -3.89 -13.38 -3.67
CA PRO A 40 -4.25 -13.46 -2.27
C PRO A 40 -5.70 -13.90 -2.01
N SER A 41 -5.94 -14.55 -0.88
CA SER A 41 -7.27 -14.99 -0.44
C SER A 41 -8.00 -13.89 0.35
N LEU A 42 -9.34 -13.85 0.22
CA LEU A 42 -10.21 -12.96 0.99
C LEU A 42 -10.24 -13.26 2.50
N THR A 43 -9.69 -14.41 2.92
CA THR A 43 -9.62 -14.81 4.34
C THR A 43 -8.33 -14.40 5.03
N GLU A 44 -7.37 -13.86 4.29
CA GLU A 44 -6.10 -13.40 4.85
C GLU A 44 -6.31 -12.07 5.59
N VAL A 45 -5.68 -11.95 6.76
CA VAL A 45 -5.89 -10.83 7.69
C VAL A 45 -4.62 -10.01 7.94
N ALA A 46 -3.48 -10.43 7.37
CA ALA A 46 -2.19 -9.78 7.49
C ALA A 46 -1.23 -10.28 6.39
N LEU A 47 -0.04 -9.68 6.30
CA LEU A 47 1.07 -10.19 5.49
C LEU A 47 1.65 -11.46 6.13
N THR A 48 2.25 -12.33 5.31
CA THR A 48 2.81 -13.61 5.78
C THR A 48 4.09 -13.40 6.60
N ASP A 49 4.99 -12.53 6.13
CA ASP A 49 6.23 -12.18 6.82
C ASP A 49 6.52 -10.67 6.64
N PRO A 50 5.89 -9.78 7.44
CA PRO A 50 6.09 -8.34 7.34
C PRO A 50 7.49 -7.93 7.82
N VAL A 51 8.16 -7.06 7.05
CA VAL A 51 9.48 -6.50 7.37
C VAL A 51 9.34 -5.14 8.07
N GLY A 52 8.38 -4.34 7.65
CA GLY A 52 8.13 -3.00 8.18
C GLY A 52 7.15 -2.24 7.30
N MET A 53 6.96 -0.97 7.59
CA MET A 53 5.97 -0.13 6.92
C MET A 53 6.57 1.19 6.44
N LEU A 54 6.08 1.66 5.30
CA LEU A 54 6.44 2.92 4.66
C LEU A 54 5.35 3.96 4.92
N ARG A 55 5.78 5.19 5.26
CA ARG A 55 4.93 6.36 5.29
C ARG A 55 4.46 6.74 3.90
N LEU A 56 3.21 7.16 3.82
CA LEU A 56 2.61 7.71 2.61
C LEU A 56 3.39 8.94 2.12
N THR A 57 3.81 8.90 0.86
CA THR A 57 4.52 10.02 0.21
C THR A 57 3.55 10.96 -0.49
N GLU A 58 2.54 10.41 -1.16
CA GLU A 58 1.55 11.18 -1.91
C GLU A 58 0.22 10.45 -1.90
N LYS A 59 -0.89 11.19 -1.75
CA LYS A 59 -2.24 10.70 -1.96
C LYS A 59 -3.06 11.73 -2.72
N GLN A 60 -3.85 11.27 -3.69
CA GLN A 60 -4.70 12.13 -4.51
C GLN A 60 -5.92 11.35 -5.00
N PHE A 61 -7.07 12.02 -5.07
CA PHE A 61 -8.20 11.47 -5.81
C PHE A 61 -7.88 11.44 -7.30
N VAL A 62 -8.30 10.37 -7.99
CA VAL A 62 -8.04 10.20 -9.42
C VAL A 62 -9.28 9.74 -10.18
N VAL A 63 -9.23 9.87 -11.49
CA VAL A 63 -10.19 9.27 -12.43
C VAL A 63 -9.43 8.53 -13.52
N LYS A 64 -10.02 7.44 -14.03
CA LYS A 64 -9.46 6.74 -15.20
C LYS A 64 -9.44 7.70 -16.39
N SER A 65 -8.28 7.80 -17.04
CA SER A 65 -8.12 8.67 -18.21
C SER A 65 -7.02 8.13 -19.12
N ALA A 66 -7.34 7.87 -20.40
CA ALA A 66 -6.35 7.40 -21.38
C ALA A 66 -5.23 8.43 -21.64
N SER A 67 -5.49 9.72 -21.41
CA SER A 67 -4.52 10.82 -21.46
C SER A 67 -3.94 11.17 -20.09
N GLY A 68 -4.24 10.38 -19.06
CA GLY A 68 -3.70 10.53 -17.72
C GLY A 68 -2.18 10.40 -17.68
N THR A 69 -1.54 11.15 -16.79
CA THR A 69 -0.08 11.15 -16.62
C THR A 69 0.39 10.18 -15.53
N ILE A 70 -0.52 9.69 -14.69
CA ILE A 70 -0.24 8.69 -13.67
C ILE A 70 -0.50 7.32 -14.29
N GLU A 71 0.50 6.45 -14.27
CA GLU A 71 0.39 5.07 -14.74
C GLU A 71 0.64 4.11 -13.57
N THR A 72 -0.30 3.20 -13.34
CA THR A 72 -0.15 2.12 -12.34
C THR A 72 0.48 0.88 -12.97
N ASN A 73 0.96 -0.06 -12.15
CA ASN A 73 1.68 -1.25 -12.62
C ASN A 73 0.86 -2.17 -13.54
N ASP A 74 -0.47 -2.01 -13.57
CA ASP A 74 -1.39 -2.69 -14.48
C ASP A 74 -1.52 -2.01 -15.85
N GLY A 75 -0.78 -0.92 -16.09
CA GLY A 75 -0.84 -0.10 -17.31
C GLY A 75 -2.06 0.83 -17.37
N GLN A 76 -2.90 0.88 -16.33
CA GLN A 76 -4.02 1.81 -16.28
C GLN A 76 -3.52 3.24 -16.09
N LYS A 77 -4.01 4.14 -16.93
CA LYS A 77 -3.74 5.57 -16.83
C LYS A 77 -4.80 6.33 -16.05
N TRP A 78 -4.34 7.28 -15.26
CA TRP A 78 -5.13 8.05 -14.31
C TRP A 78 -4.81 9.54 -14.42
N ALA A 79 -5.83 10.37 -14.25
CA ALA A 79 -5.70 11.82 -14.11
C ALA A 79 -6.14 12.23 -12.69
N VAL A 80 -5.46 13.24 -12.15
CA VAL A 80 -5.81 13.83 -10.84
C VAL A 80 -7.20 14.45 -10.90
N SER A 81 -7.98 14.24 -9.84
CA SER A 81 -9.28 14.85 -9.62
C SER A 81 -9.23 15.77 -8.42
N VAL A 82 -9.75 16.99 -8.55
CA VAL A 82 -9.94 17.93 -7.43
C VAL A 82 -11.16 17.57 -6.59
N GLU A 83 -12.14 16.89 -7.20
CA GLU A 83 -13.32 16.38 -6.51
C GLU A 83 -13.07 14.95 -5.99
N PRO A 84 -13.60 14.59 -4.81
CA PRO A 84 -13.53 13.22 -4.31
C PRO A 84 -14.14 12.22 -5.30
N THR A 85 -13.44 11.12 -5.52
CA THR A 85 -13.89 10.02 -6.38
C THR A 85 -13.88 8.70 -5.62
N ARG A 86 -14.32 7.62 -6.26
CA ARG A 86 -14.17 6.25 -5.72
C ARG A 86 -12.75 5.68 -5.88
N TYR A 87 -11.79 6.50 -6.29
CA TYR A 87 -10.41 6.08 -6.57
C TYR A 87 -9.44 6.99 -5.84
N LEU A 88 -8.62 6.39 -4.98
CA LEU A 88 -7.55 7.09 -4.26
C LEU A 88 -6.21 6.54 -4.69
N TYR A 89 -5.43 7.35 -5.39
CA TYR A 89 -4.04 7.06 -5.68
C TYR A 89 -3.20 7.24 -4.42
N VAL A 90 -2.32 6.28 -4.14
CA VAL A 90 -1.34 6.34 -3.06
C VAL A 90 0.04 5.99 -3.60
N ARG A 91 1.06 6.73 -3.15
CA ARG A 91 2.46 6.47 -3.49
C ARG A 91 3.32 6.38 -2.25
N TYR A 92 4.22 5.41 -2.27
CA TYR A 92 5.22 5.13 -1.25
C TYR A 92 6.59 5.01 -1.88
N VAL A 93 7.60 5.19 -1.04
CA VAL A 93 8.98 5.26 -1.46
C VAL A 93 9.80 4.42 -0.50
N LEU A 94 10.37 3.34 -1.00
CA LEU A 94 11.40 2.59 -0.30
C LEU A 94 12.77 3.11 -0.73
N LYS A 95 13.50 3.76 0.18
CA LYS A 95 14.82 4.29 -0.11
C LYS A 95 15.85 3.16 -0.22
N THR A 96 16.96 3.45 -0.88
CA THR A 96 18.09 2.53 -1.04
C THR A 96 18.67 2.02 0.27
N SER A 97 18.65 2.81 1.34
CA SER A 97 19.18 2.42 2.65
C SER A 97 18.20 1.67 3.55
N GLU A 98 16.93 1.58 3.16
CA GLU A 98 15.85 1.04 3.99
C GLU A 98 15.58 -0.42 3.61
N ALA A 99 15.30 -1.30 4.59
CA ALA A 99 14.96 -2.71 4.38
C ALA A 99 15.91 -3.49 3.45
N VAL A 100 17.20 -3.15 3.43
CA VAL A 100 18.21 -3.76 2.54
C VAL A 100 18.41 -5.25 2.87
N GLY A 101 18.61 -6.05 1.84
CA GLY A 101 18.87 -7.49 1.94
C GLY A 101 17.60 -8.35 1.96
N ASN A 102 16.42 -7.73 1.90
CA ASN A 102 15.16 -8.46 1.82
C ASN A 102 14.75 -8.70 0.37
N THR A 103 14.23 -9.90 0.11
CA THR A 103 13.46 -10.19 -1.11
C THR A 103 11.99 -9.95 -0.78
N LEU A 104 11.41 -8.90 -1.36
CA LEU A 104 10.05 -8.45 -1.07
C LEU A 104 9.06 -9.11 -2.04
N ARG A 105 7.93 -9.61 -1.51
CA ARG A 105 6.91 -10.35 -2.26
C ARG A 105 5.48 -9.90 -1.96
N GLU A 106 5.28 -9.08 -0.95
CA GLU A 106 3.95 -8.65 -0.52
C GLU A 106 3.94 -7.18 -0.13
N TRP A 107 2.84 -6.51 -0.49
CA TRP A 107 2.51 -5.18 0.00
C TRP A 107 1.14 -5.20 0.65
N GLY A 108 0.99 -4.54 1.80
CA GLY A 108 -0.28 -4.40 2.50
C GLY A 108 -0.56 -2.96 2.89
N LEU A 109 -1.77 -2.48 2.66
CA LEU A 109 -2.24 -1.20 3.13
C LEU A 109 -2.84 -1.36 4.53
N TYR A 110 -2.36 -0.57 5.47
CA TYR A 110 -2.86 -0.52 6.84
C TYR A 110 -3.29 0.90 7.19
N LEU A 111 -4.34 1.02 8.00
CA LEU A 111 -4.92 2.28 8.43
C LEU A 111 -4.62 2.55 9.90
N ASP A 112 -4.23 3.79 10.18
CA ASP A 112 -4.03 4.32 11.53
C ASP A 112 -3.06 3.52 12.44
N PRO A 113 -1.88 3.09 11.95
CA PRO A 113 -0.89 2.45 12.81
C PRO A 113 -0.31 3.42 13.83
N THR A 114 0.07 2.89 14.99
CA THR A 114 0.71 3.63 16.09
C THR A 114 2.17 3.20 16.21
N VAL A 115 3.08 4.12 15.86
CA VAL A 115 4.53 3.92 15.95
C VAL A 115 4.99 4.17 17.39
N LYS A 116 5.92 3.34 17.91
CA LYS A 116 6.51 3.54 19.24
C LYS A 116 7.17 4.91 19.38
N GLY A 117 7.04 5.52 20.56
CA GLY A 117 7.65 6.82 20.84
C GLY A 117 9.18 6.87 20.76
N SER A 118 9.86 5.71 20.75
CA SER A 118 11.30 5.59 20.56
C SER A 118 11.76 5.80 19.11
N VAL A 119 10.85 5.71 18.14
CA VAL A 119 11.17 5.87 16.73
C VAL A 119 11.29 7.36 16.39
N PRO A 120 12.39 7.79 15.71
CA PRO A 120 12.53 9.15 15.24
C PRO A 120 11.32 9.66 14.45
N ALA A 121 10.83 10.84 14.82
CA ALA A 121 9.72 11.49 14.13
C ALA A 121 10.05 11.71 12.64
N GLY A 122 9.07 11.44 11.77
CA GLY A 122 9.23 11.59 10.33
C GLY A 122 10.06 10.51 9.64
N GLN A 123 10.49 9.47 10.36
CA GLN A 123 11.16 8.32 9.76
C GLN A 123 10.26 7.64 8.71
N ASN A 124 10.75 7.51 7.48
CA ASN A 124 9.99 7.05 6.32
C ASN A 124 9.66 5.55 6.40
N PHE A 125 10.68 4.71 6.62
CA PHE A 125 10.53 3.27 6.86
C PHE A 125 10.67 2.96 8.34
N VAL A 126 9.68 2.27 8.92
CA VAL A 126 9.70 1.83 10.31
C VAL A 126 9.65 0.29 10.32
N ALA A 127 10.53 -0.34 11.10
CA ALA A 127 10.56 -1.80 11.23
C ALA A 127 9.25 -2.28 11.87
N ILE A 128 8.80 -3.50 11.55
CA ILE A 128 7.50 -3.97 12.05
C ILE A 128 7.46 -4.05 13.59
N ASP A 129 8.59 -4.39 14.21
CA ASP A 129 8.74 -4.46 15.66
C ASP A 129 8.74 -3.09 16.35
N ASP A 130 8.76 -1.99 15.59
CA ASP A 130 8.78 -0.62 16.10
C ASP A 130 7.37 0.02 16.15
N PHE A 131 6.32 -0.79 15.99
CA PHE A 131 4.92 -0.39 16.16
C PHE A 131 4.38 -0.86 17.52
N GLU A 132 3.56 -0.03 18.15
CA GLU A 132 2.71 -0.42 19.29
C GLU A 132 1.45 -1.12 18.80
N ASP A 133 0.91 -0.62 17.68
CA ASP A 133 -0.20 -1.18 16.94
C ASP A 133 0.05 -0.98 15.43
N ILE A 134 -0.12 -2.04 14.64
CA ILE A 134 0.07 -2.00 13.18
C ILE A 134 -1.18 -1.48 12.44
N GLY A 135 -2.28 -1.26 13.16
CA GLY A 135 -3.52 -0.70 12.63
C GLY A 135 -4.37 -1.71 11.85
N ASP A 136 -5.37 -1.19 11.14
CA ASP A 136 -6.36 -2.01 10.44
C ASP A 136 -5.88 -2.42 9.05
N PHE A 137 -5.90 -3.72 8.75
CA PHE A 137 -5.55 -4.24 7.44
C PHE A 137 -6.66 -3.97 6.41
N LEU A 138 -6.36 -3.19 5.38
CA LEU A 138 -7.34 -2.75 4.38
C LEU A 138 -7.32 -3.58 3.11
N ALA A 139 -6.15 -3.75 2.52
CA ALA A 139 -5.97 -4.38 1.22
C ALA A 139 -4.53 -4.81 1.03
N PHE A 140 -4.27 -5.75 0.14
CA PHE A 140 -2.92 -6.23 -0.11
C PHE A 140 -2.79 -6.85 -1.49
N ARG A 141 -1.55 -7.06 -1.88
CA ARG A 141 -1.20 -7.75 -3.11
C ARG A 141 0.10 -8.51 -2.93
N ARG A 142 0.24 -9.58 -3.70
CA ARG A 142 1.51 -10.26 -3.91
C ARG A 142 2.15 -9.74 -5.20
N VAL A 143 3.48 -9.75 -5.22
CA VAL A 143 4.28 -9.31 -6.37
C VAL A 143 5.40 -10.29 -6.62
N ALA A 144 5.86 -10.36 -7.88
CA ALA A 144 7.08 -11.06 -8.22
C ALA A 144 8.25 -10.57 -7.33
N PRO A 145 9.21 -11.46 -6.98
CA PRO A 145 10.28 -11.13 -6.06
C PRO A 145 11.04 -9.87 -6.45
N ILE A 146 11.11 -8.92 -5.52
CA ILE A 146 11.94 -7.72 -5.66
C ILE A 146 13.11 -7.86 -4.68
N ILE A 147 14.30 -8.11 -5.24
CA ILE A 147 15.55 -8.17 -4.46
C ILE A 147 15.98 -6.74 -4.14
N HIS A 148 15.74 -6.31 -2.90
CA HIS A 148 16.12 -4.97 -2.46
C HIS A 148 17.54 -4.96 -1.89
N ASN A 149 18.53 -4.86 -2.78
CA ASN A 149 19.95 -4.86 -2.44
C ASN A 149 20.53 -3.47 -2.08
N GLY A 150 19.66 -2.45 -2.02
CA GLY A 150 20.04 -1.07 -1.72
C GLY A 150 20.71 -0.29 -2.85
N THR A 151 20.72 -0.83 -4.07
CA THR A 151 21.22 -0.11 -5.26
C THR A 151 20.17 0.86 -5.81
N LEU A 152 18.91 0.47 -5.79
CA LEU A 152 17.80 1.22 -6.38
C LEU A 152 16.77 1.59 -5.32
N ARG A 153 16.17 2.77 -5.50
CA ARG A 153 14.95 3.17 -4.80
C ARG A 153 13.77 2.49 -5.50
N ASN A 154 12.83 1.97 -4.72
CA ASN A 154 11.57 1.45 -5.26
C ASN A 154 10.45 2.45 -4.99
N THR A 155 9.73 2.81 -6.05
CA THR A 155 8.49 3.59 -5.95
C THR A 155 7.34 2.62 -6.08
N ILE A 156 6.49 2.56 -5.05
CA ILE A 156 5.33 1.69 -5.02
C ILE A 156 4.11 2.59 -5.09
N SER A 157 3.23 2.35 -6.05
CA SER A 157 2.02 3.14 -6.20
C SER A 157 0.83 2.29 -6.58
N GLU A 158 -0.29 2.56 -5.93
CA GLU A 158 -1.54 1.80 -6.07
C GLU A 158 -2.73 2.75 -6.16
N VAL A 159 -3.85 2.23 -6.68
CA VAL A 159 -5.15 2.92 -6.63
C VAL A 159 -6.12 2.08 -5.82
N ILE A 160 -6.60 2.63 -4.71
CA ILE A 160 -7.58 2.01 -3.82
C ILE A 160 -8.99 2.21 -4.40
N THR A 161 -9.79 1.14 -4.47
CA THR A 161 -11.18 1.14 -4.99
C THR A 161 -12.01 0.01 -4.37
N PHE A 162 -13.34 0.21 -4.27
CA PHE A 162 -14.34 -0.77 -3.79
C PHE A 162 -15.59 -0.75 -4.66
#